data_AF-A0A251TRN8-F1
#
_entry.id   AF-A0A251TRN8-F1
#
_cell.length_a   1.000
_cell.length_b   1.000
_cell.length_c   1.000
_cell.angle_alpha   90.00
_cell.angle_beta   90.00
_cell.angle_gamma   90.00
#
_symmetry.space_group_name_H-M   'P 1'
#
loop_
_entity.id
_entity.type
_entity.pdbx_description
1 polymer ?
#
loop_
_entity_poly.entity_id
_entity_poly.type
_entity_poly.pdbx_seq_one_letter_code
_entity_poly.pdbx_strand_id
1 'polypeptide(L)'
;MHAKNDCMIYWREYEHVKVGHICHTTKWEPLNDKQGGKGKHDVHYSKVPAKVVWHFPLKPRLQKLFMCSETVKYMTWHDSGRPKDGYI
;
A
#
# COMPACT_ATOMS: atom_id res chain seq x y z
N MET A 1 1.49 -1.76 6.76
CA MET A 1 2.87 -1.99 6.27
C MET A 1 2.80 -2.71 4.94
N HIS A 2 3.72 -2.50 4.01
CA HIS A 2 3.72 -3.21 2.73
C HIS A 2 4.73 -4.35 2.73
N ALA A 3 4.45 -5.37 1.94
CA ALA A 3 5.43 -6.35 1.51
C ALA A 3 6.54 -5.69 0.67
N LYS A 4 7.72 -6.31 0.65
CA LYS A 4 8.92 -5.79 -0.03
C LYS A 4 8.70 -5.48 -1.52
N ASN A 5 7.81 -6.23 -2.18
CA ASN A 5 7.48 -6.07 -3.60
C ASN A 5 6.13 -5.36 -3.85
N ASP A 6 5.55 -4.67 -2.85
CA ASP A 6 4.22 -4.01 -2.92
C ASP A 6 3.03 -4.91 -3.30
N CYS A 7 3.24 -6.21 -3.38
CA CYS A 7 2.23 -7.23 -3.66
C CYS A 7 1.09 -7.29 -2.64
N MET A 8 1.31 -6.79 -1.41
CA MET A 8 0.35 -6.91 -0.31
C MET A 8 0.56 -5.84 0.75
N ILE A 9 -0.55 -5.46 1.40
CA ILE A 9 -0.58 -4.62 2.59
C ILE A 9 -0.89 -5.46 3.83
N TYR A 10 0.01 -5.45 4.82
CA TYR A 10 -0.23 -5.95 6.17
C TYR A 10 -1.01 -4.89 6.96
N TRP A 11 -2.34 -4.96 6.88
CA TRP A 11 -3.29 -4.10 7.59
C TRP A 11 -4.58 -4.86 7.92
N ARG A 12 -5.25 -4.49 9.01
CA ARG A 12 -6.48 -5.12 9.53
C ARG A 12 -6.32 -6.63 9.67
N GLU A 13 -7.08 -7.41 8.89
CA GLU A 13 -7.11 -8.88 8.94
C GLU A 13 -5.75 -9.52 8.66
N TYR A 14 -4.88 -8.83 7.92
CA TYR A 14 -3.54 -9.29 7.59
C TYR A 14 -2.45 -8.73 8.52
N GLU A 15 -2.81 -8.05 9.60
CA GLU A 15 -1.85 -7.40 10.49
C GLU A 15 -0.88 -8.39 11.17
N HIS A 16 -1.42 -9.53 11.61
CA HIS A 16 -0.65 -10.58 12.29
C HIS A 16 0.02 -11.58 11.34
N VAL A 17 -0.24 -11.47 10.03
CA VAL A 17 0.37 -12.34 9.02
C VAL A 17 1.85 -11.99 8.89
N LYS A 18 2.72 -13.01 8.99
CA LYS A 18 4.18 -12.84 8.90
C LYS A 18 4.70 -12.92 7.46
N VAL A 19 4.06 -13.77 6.65
CA VAL A 19 4.40 -14.06 5.26
C VAL A 19 3.17 -13.83 4.40
N GLY A 20 3.29 -12.95 3.41
CA GLY A 20 2.16 -12.60 2.54
C GLY A 20 1.73 -13.78 1.68
N HIS A 21 0.42 -14.00 1.55
CA HIS A 21 -0.10 -15.13 0.77
C HIS A 21 0.03 -14.96 -0.75
N ILE A 22 0.18 -13.72 -1.25
CA ILE A 22 0.28 -13.42 -2.68
C ILE A 22 1.69 -13.64 -3.23
N CYS A 23 2.70 -13.19 -2.48
CA CYS A 23 4.08 -13.10 -2.97
C CYS A 23 5.08 -13.86 -2.08
N HIS A 24 4.60 -14.49 -1.02
CA HIS A 24 5.40 -15.26 -0.07
C HIS A 24 6.58 -14.48 0.53
N THR A 25 6.52 -13.14 0.50
CA THR A 25 7.52 -12.25 1.10
C THR A 25 7.16 -11.95 2.55
N THR A 26 8.18 -11.71 3.38
CA THR A 26 7.99 -11.34 4.78
C THR A 26 7.62 -9.88 4.96
N LYS A 27 7.00 -9.59 6.12
CA LYS A 27 6.69 -8.23 6.58
C LYS A 27 7.92 -7.43 7.04
N TRP A 28 8.97 -8.13 7.45
CA TRP A 28 10.13 -7.60 8.16
C TRP A 28 11.41 -7.71 7.32
N GLU A 29 12.36 -6.78 7.48
CA GLU A 29 13.68 -6.92 6.87
C GLU A 29 14.47 -8.07 7.53
N PRO A 30 15.20 -8.88 6.75
CA PRO A 30 16.11 -9.87 7.29
C PRO A 30 17.23 -9.16 8.06
N LEU A 31 17.67 -9.75 9.17
CA LEU A 31 18.90 -9.32 9.81
C LEU A 31 20.07 -9.84 8.97
N ASN A 32 20.92 -8.93 8.52
CA ASN A 32 22.17 -9.30 7.86
C ASN A 32 23.16 -9.75 8.94
N ASP A 33 23.09 -11.01 9.35
CA ASP A 33 24.19 -11.61 10.09
C ASP A 33 25.36 -11.77 9.10
N LYS A 34 26.34 -10.87 9.18
CA LYS A 34 27.61 -10.98 8.44
C LYS A 34 28.48 -12.15 8.94
N GLN A 35 27.89 -13.23 9.42
CA GLN A 35 28.58 -14.44 9.82
C GLN A 35 27.86 -15.65 9.24
N GLY A 36 28.43 -16.11 8.12
CA GLY A 36 28.73 -17.51 7.83
C GLY A 36 27.63 -18.55 8.06
N GLY A 37 27.28 -19.26 6.99
CA GLY A 37 26.91 -20.67 7.11
C GLY A 37 25.64 -21.03 6.36
N LYS A 38 25.80 -22.02 5.47
CA LYS A 38 24.72 -22.69 4.76
C LYS A 38 23.72 -23.27 5.76
N GLY A 39 22.49 -22.80 5.71
CA GLY A 39 21.38 -23.38 6.47
C GLY A 39 20.08 -22.68 6.11
N LYS A 40 19.32 -23.26 5.18
CA LYS A 40 17.91 -22.94 5.03
C LYS A 40 17.26 -23.40 6.33
N HIS A 41 17.00 -22.50 7.29
CA HIS A 41 15.83 -22.59 8.18
C HIS A 41 15.66 -21.42 9.16
N ASP A 42 16.71 -20.67 9.52
CA ASP A 42 16.58 -19.67 10.58
C ASP A 42 17.00 -18.26 10.12
N VAL A 43 16.27 -17.68 9.17
CA VAL A 43 16.40 -16.25 8.87
C VAL A 43 15.82 -15.48 10.05
N HIS A 44 16.68 -14.87 10.88
CA HIS A 44 16.22 -13.98 11.93
C HIS A 44 15.74 -12.67 11.30
N TYR A 45 14.49 -12.30 11.54
CA TYR A 45 13.91 -11.07 11.03
C TYR A 45 14.02 -9.95 12.06
N SER A 46 14.38 -8.75 11.60
CA SER A 46 14.37 -7.57 12.45
C SER A 46 12.93 -7.22 12.87
N LYS A 47 12.76 -6.44 13.94
CA LYS A 47 11.46 -5.80 14.25
C LYS A 47 11.20 -4.56 13.39
N VAL A 48 11.98 -4.36 12.32
CA VAL A 48 11.88 -3.21 11.41
C VAL A 48 11.08 -3.63 10.17
N PRO A 49 9.96 -2.96 9.87
CA PRO A 49 9.17 -3.28 8.68
C PRO A 49 9.97 -3.10 7.41
N ALA A 50 9.81 -4.01 6.44
CA ALA A 50 10.45 -3.89 5.14
C ALA A 50 10.03 -2.62 4.39
N LYS A 51 8.74 -2.29 4.47
CA LYS A 51 8.20 -1.06 3.89
C LYS A 51 7.09 -0.48 4.75
N VAL A 52 7.28 0.77 5.16
CA VAL A 52 6.28 1.56 5.89
C VAL A 52 5.47 2.37 4.88
N VAL A 53 4.15 2.32 5.01
CA VAL A 53 3.24 3.19 4.25
C VAL A 53 2.51 4.08 5.24
N TRP A 54 2.62 5.38 4.99
CA TRP A 54 1.90 6.39 5.75
C TRP A 54 0.47 6.45 5.25
N HIS A 55 -0.50 6.30 6.16
CA HIS A 55 -1.90 6.49 5.83
C HIS A 55 -2.11 7.96 5.45
N PHE A 56 -2.43 8.19 4.17
CA PHE A 56 -2.75 9.51 3.68
C PHE A 56 -4.28 9.73 3.77
N PRO A 57 -4.79 10.60 4.66
CA PRO A 57 -6.24 10.75 4.83
C PRO A 57 -6.85 11.40 3.59
N LEU A 58 -7.39 10.56 2.70
CA LEU A 58 -7.95 11.00 1.41
C LEU A 58 -9.18 11.89 1.59
N LYS A 59 -10.09 11.52 2.51
CA LYS A 59 -11.36 12.24 2.73
C LYS A 59 -11.20 13.76 2.90
N PRO A 60 -10.38 14.28 3.83
CA PRO A 60 -10.22 15.73 3.99
C PRO A 60 -9.54 16.41 2.80
N ARG A 61 -8.62 15.71 2.09
CA ARG A 61 -8.01 16.28 0.88
C ARG A 61 -9.04 16.40 -0.25
N LEU A 62 -9.86 15.38 -0.45
CA LEU A 62 -10.94 15.42 -1.43
C LEU A 62 -11.93 16.53 -1.11
N GLN A 63 -12.37 16.67 0.14
CA GLN A 63 -13.25 17.77 0.54
C GLN A 63 -12.70 19.15 0.14
N LYS A 64 -11.42 19.43 0.40
CA LYS A 64 -10.78 20.69 -0.02
C LYS A 64 -10.78 20.89 -1.53
N LEU A 65 -10.54 19.83 -2.30
CA LEU A 65 -10.56 19.88 -3.76
C LEU A 65 -11.97 20.20 -4.29
N PHE A 66 -13.03 19.66 -3.66
CA PHE A 66 -14.41 19.98 -4.03
C PHE A 66 -14.88 21.37 -3.53
N MET A 67 -14.20 21.98 -2.56
CA MET A 67 -14.52 23.33 -2.06
C MET A 67 -14.02 24.46 -2.98
N CYS A 68 -13.00 24.20 -3.80
CA CYS A 68 -12.45 25.22 -4.70
C CYS A 68 -13.23 25.25 -6.02
N SER A 69 -13.81 26.41 -6.35
CA SER A 69 -14.67 26.61 -7.52
C SER A 69 -13.97 26.39 -8.87
N GLU A 70 -12.65 26.56 -8.91
CA GLU A 70 -11.85 26.27 -10.10
C GLU A 70 -11.64 24.78 -10.30
N THR A 71 -11.28 24.07 -9.23
CA THR A 71 -10.96 22.63 -9.29
C THR A 71 -12.20 21.74 -9.33
N VAL A 72 -13.32 22.17 -8.73
CA VAL A 72 -14.57 21.40 -8.72
C VAL A 72 -15.08 21.08 -10.12
N LYS A 73 -14.91 21.98 -11.10
CA LYS A 73 -15.33 21.76 -12.49
C LYS A 73 -14.58 20.59 -13.14
N TYR A 74 -13.30 20.45 -12.86
CA TYR A 74 -12.49 19.34 -13.36
C TYR A 74 -12.82 18.04 -12.62
N MET A 75 -13.10 18.10 -11.32
CA MET A 75 -13.45 16.94 -10.49
C MET A 75 -14.77 16.29 -10.94
N THR A 76 -15.75 17.09 -11.35
CA THR A 76 -17.09 16.63 -11.77
C THR A 76 -17.21 16.44 -13.28
N TRP A 77 -16.13 16.60 -14.04
CA TRP A 77 -16.16 16.48 -15.50
C TRP A 77 -16.55 15.07 -15.97
N HIS A 78 -16.13 14.03 -15.24
CA HIS A 78 -16.50 12.66 -15.57
C HIS A 78 -18.02 12.39 -15.53
N ASP A 79 -18.75 13.15 -14.73
CA ASP A 79 -20.20 13.04 -14.60
C ASP A 79 -20.93 13.98 -15.56
N SER A 80 -20.51 15.25 -15.60
CA SER A 80 -21.19 16.30 -16.37
C SER A 80 -20.73 16.43 -17.83
N GLY A 81 -19.49 16.05 -18.13
CA GLY A 81 -18.83 16.25 -19.42
C GLY A 81 -18.70 14.99 -20.27
N ARG A 82 -19.12 13.82 -19.77
CA ARG A 82 -19.09 12.57 -20.53
C ARG A 82 -20.15 12.60 -21.65
N PRO A 83 -19.76 12.43 -22.93
CA PRO A 83 -20.72 12.22 -24.01
C PRO A 83 -21.53 10.95 -23.74
N LYS A 84 -22.86 11.03 -23.89
CA LYS A 84 -23.75 9.86 -23.78
C LYS A 84 -23.67 9.06 -25.08
N ASP A 85 -22.60 8.29 -25.23
CA ASP A 85 -22.33 7.43 -26.39
C ASP A 85 -22.95 6.03 -26.26
N GLY A 86 -23.75 5.79 -25.21
CA GLY A 86 -24.46 4.53 -24.98
C GLY A 86 -23.58 3.40 -24.45
N TYR A 87 -22.29 3.65 -24.23
CA TYR A 87 -21.39 2.74 -23.54
C TYR A 87 -21.26 3.23 -22.09
N ILE A 88 -21.33 2.31 -21.13
CA ILE A 88 -21.01 2.57 -19.71
C ILE A 88 -19.55 2.24 -19.47
#